data_AF-A0A9W7DMQ9-F1
#
_entry.id   AF-A0A9W7DMQ9-F1
#
_cell.length_a   1.000
_cell.length_b   1.000
_cell.length_c   1.000
_cell.angle_alpha   90.00
_cell.angle_beta   90.00
_cell.angle_gamma   90.00
#
_symmetry.space_group_name_H-M   'P 1'
#
loop_
_entity.id
_entity.type
_entity.pdbx_description
1 polymer ?
#
loop_
_entity_poly.entity_id
_entity_poly.type
_entity_poly.pdbx_seq_one_letter_code
_entity_poly.pdbx_strand_id
1 'polypeptide(L)'
;MNSCEVQFRCDATVDDFIDVIEAQNRKYIPAIYVLNKIDSFSIEELDLLYRIPNAVPISSGKEWNLDELLEVMWDRLNLVRVYTKPRGRLPDFDEPVVLKGNKCTVEDFCGKIHKSLIDDFKSALVYGLSVKHQPQYVALSHKLQDEDVITILKK
;
A
#
# COMPACT_ATOMS: atom_id res chain seq x y z
N MET A 1 -18.72 -22.68 23.33
CA MET A 1 -18.96 -23.03 21.92
C MET A 1 -18.09 -24.24 21.63
N ASN A 2 -18.67 -25.44 21.48
CA ASN A 2 -17.90 -26.69 21.40
C ASN A 2 -17.88 -27.32 19.99
N SER A 3 -18.43 -26.63 18.98
CA SER A 3 -18.48 -27.13 17.62
C SER A 3 -18.17 -25.99 16.65
N CYS A 4 -17.29 -26.24 15.69
CA CYS A 4 -16.96 -25.34 14.59
C CYS A 4 -16.81 -26.15 13.29
N GLU A 5 -17.04 -25.50 12.16
CA GLU A 5 -16.74 -26.02 10.84
C GLU A 5 -15.52 -25.27 10.29
N VAL A 6 -14.49 -26.01 9.87
CA VAL A 6 -13.25 -25.45 9.32
C VAL A 6 -13.10 -25.92 7.88
N GLN A 7 -12.88 -24.98 6.96
CA GLN A 7 -12.68 -25.27 5.54
C GLN A 7 -11.27 -24.86 5.13
N PHE A 8 -10.45 -25.84 4.73
CA PHE A 8 -9.09 -25.59 4.22
C PHE A 8 -9.12 -25.38 2.70
N ARG A 9 -8.57 -24.26 2.23
CA ARG A 9 -8.41 -23.95 0.79
C ARG A 9 -6.94 -23.95 0.35
N CYS A 10 -6.04 -24.37 1.24
CA CYS A 10 -4.61 -24.47 1.05
C CYS A 10 -4.08 -25.68 1.83
N ASP A 11 -2.86 -26.11 1.53
CA ASP A 11 -2.13 -27.10 2.32
C ASP A 11 -1.58 -26.40 3.58
N ALA A 12 -2.44 -26.26 4.59
CA ALA A 12 -2.17 -25.45 5.78
C ALA A 12 -1.38 -26.25 6.83
N THR A 13 -0.38 -25.60 7.41
CA THR A 13 0.36 -26.13 8.56
C THR A 13 -0.39 -25.87 9.86
N VAL A 14 0.05 -26.50 10.95
CA VAL A 14 -0.51 -26.26 12.30
C VAL A 14 -0.33 -24.80 12.71
N ASP A 15 0.80 -24.19 12.36
CA ASP A 15 1.08 -22.78 12.65
C ASP A 15 0.13 -21.85 11.87
N ASP A 16 -0.17 -22.15 10.61
CA ASP A 16 -1.14 -21.39 9.81
C ASP A 16 -2.55 -21.43 10.44
N PHE A 17 -2.93 -22.57 11.00
CA PHE A 17 -4.21 -22.70 11.70
C PHE A 17 -4.25 -21.85 12.98
N ILE A 18 -3.18 -21.86 13.78
CA ILE A 18 -3.04 -21.01 14.97
C ILE A 18 -3.08 -19.53 14.58
N ASP A 19 -2.40 -19.16 13.49
CA ASP A 19 -2.36 -17.80 12.97
C ASP A 19 -3.75 -17.26 12.60
N VAL A 20 -4.63 -18.11 12.03
CA VAL A 20 -6.02 -17.73 11.73
C VAL A 20 -6.85 -17.56 13.01
N ILE A 21 -6.62 -18.40 14.03
CA ILE A 21 -7.28 -18.26 15.34
C ILE A 21 -6.84 -16.96 16.03
N GLU A 22 -5.55 -16.63 15.96
CA GLU A 22 -4.95 -15.42 16.55
C GLU A 22 -4.92 -14.21 15.59
N ALA A 23 -5.76 -14.23 14.55
CA ALA A 23 -5.72 -13.22 13.47
C ALA A 23 -5.89 -11.77 13.96
N GLN A 24 -6.53 -11.55 15.11
CA GLN A 24 -6.66 -10.21 15.71
C GLN A 24 -5.33 -9.65 16.24
N ASN A 25 -4.43 -10.52 16.71
CA ASN A 25 -3.14 -10.15 17.30
C ASN A 25 -1.98 -10.25 16.32
N ARG A 26 -2.12 -11.03 15.23
CA ARG A 26 -1.11 -11.18 14.19
C ARG A 26 -1.04 -9.95 13.29
N LYS A 27 0.18 -9.46 13.04
CA LYS A 27 0.46 -8.38 12.09
C LYS A 27 1.41 -8.88 11.02
N TYR A 28 0.89 -9.02 9.80
CA TYR A 28 1.69 -9.33 8.62
C TYR A 28 2.32 -8.04 8.09
N ILE A 29 3.65 -7.98 8.08
CA ILE A 29 4.42 -6.82 7.68
C ILE A 29 5.43 -7.28 6.61
N PRO A 30 5.53 -6.59 5.47
CA PRO A 30 6.56 -6.89 4.48
C PRO A 30 7.94 -6.63 5.08
N ALA A 31 8.89 -7.53 4.80
CA ALA A 31 10.27 -7.41 5.25
C ALA A 31 11.22 -7.50 4.05
N ILE A 32 12.29 -6.69 4.09
CA ILE A 32 13.36 -6.68 3.10
C ILE A 32 14.65 -7.08 3.83
N TYR A 33 15.35 -8.07 3.30
CA TYR A 33 16.66 -8.50 3.80
C TYR A 33 17.75 -7.64 3.18
N VAL A 34 18.30 -6.72 3.97
CA VAL A 34 19.37 -5.82 3.51
C VAL A 34 20.72 -6.51 3.73
N LEU A 35 21.35 -6.95 2.64
CA LEU A 35 22.63 -7.65 2.68
C LEU A 35 23.77 -6.65 2.47
N ASN A 36 24.27 -6.10 3.58
CA ASN A 36 25.32 -5.09 3.53
C ASN A 36 26.73 -5.70 3.31
N LYS A 37 27.67 -4.85 2.90
CA LYS A 37 29.09 -5.15 2.64
C LYS A 37 29.39 -5.95 1.37
N ILE A 38 28.66 -5.66 0.29
CA ILE A 38 28.90 -6.32 -1.00
C ILE A 38 30.26 -5.96 -1.64
N ASP A 39 30.98 -4.98 -1.08
CA ASP A 39 32.33 -4.60 -1.49
C ASP A 39 33.39 -5.70 -1.29
N SER A 40 33.10 -6.69 -0.45
CA SER A 40 33.97 -7.84 -0.21
C SER A 40 33.66 -9.06 -1.11
N PHE A 41 32.62 -8.97 -1.94
CA PHE A 41 32.15 -10.07 -2.79
C PHE A 41 32.53 -9.86 -4.26
N SER A 42 32.61 -10.97 -5.00
CA SER A 42 32.76 -10.97 -6.45
C SER A 42 31.41 -10.74 -7.16
N ILE A 43 31.46 -10.41 -8.46
CA ILE A 43 30.25 -10.18 -9.28
C ILE A 43 29.41 -11.47 -9.39
N GLU A 44 30.05 -12.64 -9.49
CA GLU A 44 29.39 -13.94 -9.57
C GLU A 44 28.62 -14.28 -8.27
N GLU A 45 29.17 -13.91 -7.12
CA GLU A 45 28.51 -14.08 -5.82
C GLU A 45 27.34 -13.10 -5.66
N LEU A 46 27.45 -11.89 -6.21
CA LEU A 46 26.37 -10.90 -6.19
C LEU A 46 25.14 -11.39 -6.96
N ASP A 47 25.33 -12.04 -8.11
CA ASP A 47 24.24 -12.64 -8.90
C ASP A 47 23.49 -13.74 -8.12
N LEU A 48 24.19 -14.47 -7.24
CA LEU A 48 23.56 -15.45 -6.37
C LEU A 48 22.69 -14.79 -5.29
N LEU A 49 23.07 -13.60 -4.80
CA LEU A 49 22.28 -12.86 -3.80
C LEU A 49 20.94 -12.39 -4.36
N TYR A 50 20.90 -12.01 -5.64
CA TYR A 50 19.65 -11.63 -6.33
C TYR A 50 18.65 -12.78 -6.49
N ARG A 51 19.09 -14.04 -6.32
CA ARG A 51 18.18 -15.20 -6.32
C ARG A 51 17.43 -15.37 -5.00
N ILE A 52 17.87 -14.71 -3.92
CA ILE A 52 17.24 -14.80 -2.61
C ILE A 52 15.99 -13.90 -2.63
N PRO A 53 14.80 -14.43 -2.31
CA PRO A 53 13.58 -13.63 -2.31
C PRO A 53 13.64 -12.53 -1.25
N ASN A 54 13.20 -11.33 -1.63
CA ASN A 54 13.13 -10.15 -0.76
C ASN A 54 14.49 -9.68 -0.23
N ALA A 55 15.60 -10.03 -0.89
CA ALA A 55 16.93 -9.54 -0.54
C ALA A 55 17.34 -8.37 -1.43
N VAL A 56 17.99 -7.36 -0.84
CA VAL A 56 18.64 -6.26 -1.55
C VAL A 56 20.09 -6.18 -1.07
N PRO A 57 21.06 -6.56 -1.92
CA PRO A 57 22.48 -6.40 -1.61
C PRO A 57 22.89 -4.94 -1.70
N ILE A 58 23.52 -4.40 -0.66
CA ILE A 58 23.97 -2.99 -0.61
C ILE A 58 25.42 -2.88 -0.14
N SER A 59 26.07 -1.77 -0.49
CA SER A 59 27.30 -1.33 0.19
C SER A 59 27.06 0.06 0.78
N SER A 60 26.80 0.13 2.09
CA SER A 60 26.55 1.41 2.76
C SER A 60 27.76 2.35 2.74
N GLY A 61 28.98 1.81 2.63
CA GLY A 61 30.21 2.60 2.56
C GLY A 61 30.50 3.21 1.19
N LYS A 62 30.01 2.58 0.12
CA LYS A 62 30.15 3.06 -1.27
C LYS A 62 28.86 3.58 -1.87
N GLU A 63 27.77 3.57 -1.09
CA GLU A 63 26.42 3.96 -1.49
C GLU A 63 25.87 3.13 -2.67
N TRP A 64 26.30 1.88 -2.81
CA TRP A 64 25.81 0.98 -3.86
C TRP A 64 24.44 0.41 -3.50
N ASN A 65 23.53 0.40 -4.48
CA ASN A 65 22.17 -0.15 -4.42
C ASN A 65 21.27 0.47 -3.34
N LEU A 66 21.58 1.68 -2.88
CA LEU A 66 20.71 2.42 -1.98
C LEU A 66 19.44 2.93 -2.68
N ASP A 67 19.56 3.26 -3.95
CA ASP A 67 18.47 3.56 -4.88
C ASP A 67 17.54 2.36 -5.06
N GLU A 68 18.09 1.19 -5.37
CA GLU A 68 17.30 -0.05 -5.47
C GLU A 68 16.58 -0.38 -4.16
N LEU A 69 17.25 -0.21 -3.02
CA LEU A 69 16.63 -0.40 -1.70
C LEU A 69 15.42 0.52 -1.49
N LEU A 70 15.52 1.79 -1.89
CA LEU A 70 14.42 2.76 -1.78
C LEU A 70 13.26 2.39 -2.72
N GLU A 71 13.54 1.98 -3.95
CA GLU A 71 12.53 1.55 -4.91
C GLU A 71 11.78 0.30 -4.42
N VAL A 72 12.50 -0.73 -3.97
CA VAL A 72 11.91 -1.95 -3.42
C VAL A 72 11.11 -1.62 -2.15
N MET A 73 11.60 -0.71 -1.31
CA MET A 73 10.85 -0.27 -0.13
C MET A 73 9.54 0.41 -0.52
N TRP A 74 9.55 1.29 -1.52
CA TRP A 74 8.34 1.96 -2.01
C TRP A 74 7.30 0.96 -2.54
N ASP A 75 7.73 0.04 -3.40
CA ASP A 75 6.87 -1.01 -3.96
C ASP A 75 6.24 -1.89 -2.86
N ARG A 76 7.05 -2.33 -1.89
CA ARG A 76 6.60 -3.21 -0.80
C ARG A 76 5.67 -2.53 0.19
N LEU A 77 5.78 -1.22 0.38
CA LEU A 77 4.88 -0.48 1.25
C LEU A 77 3.45 -0.42 0.68
N ASN A 78 3.28 -0.62 -0.63
CA ASN A 78 1.99 -0.64 -1.33
C ASN A 78 1.11 0.56 -0.92
N LEU A 79 1.70 1.75 -1.03
CA LEU A 79 1.05 3.01 -0.70
C LEU A 79 0.24 3.52 -1.89
N VAL A 80 -0.83 4.23 -1.58
CA VAL A 80 -1.74 4.82 -2.56
C VAL A 80 -1.73 6.32 -2.35
N ARG A 81 -1.18 7.07 -3.30
CA ARG A 81 -1.16 8.53 -3.32
C ARG A 81 -2.44 9.01 -4.00
N VAL A 82 -3.20 9.85 -3.31
CA VAL A 82 -4.42 10.45 -3.84
C VAL A 82 -4.28 11.97 -3.82
N TYR A 83 -4.49 12.59 -4.97
CA TYR A 83 -4.33 14.02 -5.16
C TYR A 83 -5.64 14.75 -4.97
N THR A 84 -5.61 15.85 -4.21
CA THR A 84 -6.81 16.66 -3.98
C THR A 84 -7.01 17.64 -5.12
N LYS A 85 -8.25 17.75 -5.60
CA LYS A 85 -8.66 18.76 -6.59
C LYS A 85 -9.84 19.56 -6.06
N PRO A 86 -9.64 20.79 -5.57
CA PRO A 86 -10.74 21.68 -5.22
C PRO A 86 -11.57 22.07 -6.45
N ARG A 87 -12.87 22.35 -6.28
CA ARG A 87 -13.72 22.83 -7.38
C ARG A 87 -13.17 24.16 -7.93
N GLY A 88 -12.96 24.21 -9.24
CA GLY A 88 -12.47 25.40 -9.93
C GLY A 88 -10.97 25.65 -9.81
N ARG A 89 -10.21 24.74 -9.18
CA ARG A 89 -8.74 24.78 -9.15
C ARG A 89 -8.14 23.56 -9.83
N LEU A 90 -6.87 23.68 -10.20
CA LEU A 90 -6.08 22.54 -10.65
C LEU A 90 -5.81 21.59 -9.46
N PRO A 91 -5.60 20.30 -9.72
CA PRO A 91 -5.13 19.36 -8.71
C PRO A 91 -3.78 19.82 -8.15
N ASP A 92 -3.60 19.60 -6.85
CA ASP A 92 -2.29 19.75 -6.20
C ASP A 92 -1.55 18.40 -6.29
N PHE A 93 -0.36 18.42 -6.89
CA PHE A 93 0.50 17.24 -7.06
C PHE A 93 1.70 17.25 -6.10
N ASP A 94 1.89 18.32 -5.33
CA ASP A 94 3.01 18.45 -4.40
C ASP A 94 2.69 17.77 -3.06
N GLU A 95 1.44 17.86 -2.60
CA GLU A 95 0.98 17.31 -1.31
C GLU A 95 -0.12 16.21 -1.48
N PRO A 96 0.25 14.98 -1.88
CA PRO A 96 -0.70 13.87 -1.94
C PRO A 96 -1.11 13.38 -0.54
N VAL A 97 -2.37 12.96 -0.43
CA VAL A 97 -2.80 12.19 0.74
C VAL A 97 -2.41 10.73 0.52
N VAL A 98 -1.49 10.25 1.36
CA VAL A 98 -0.99 8.88 1.27
C VAL A 98 -1.82 7.93 2.15
N LEU A 99 -2.41 6.93 1.50
CA LEU A 99 -3.19 5.85 2.11
C LEU A 99 -2.43 4.53 2.00
N LYS A 100 -2.80 3.55 2.84
CA LYS A 100 -2.28 2.18 2.74
C LYS A 100 -3.11 1.40 1.73
N GLY A 101 -2.52 0.54 0.91
CA GLY A 101 -3.25 -0.22 -0.11
C GLY A 101 -4.38 -1.11 0.44
N ASN A 102 -4.33 -1.51 1.71
CA ASN A 102 -5.43 -2.26 2.36
C ASN A 102 -6.53 -1.36 2.97
N LYS A 103 -6.30 -0.05 3.08
CA LYS A 103 -7.22 0.96 3.63
C LYS A 103 -7.16 2.23 2.76
N CYS A 104 -7.68 2.10 1.55
CA CYS A 104 -7.64 3.13 0.51
C CYS A 104 -9.04 3.49 -0.03
N THR A 105 -10.08 3.44 0.81
CA THR A 105 -11.41 3.87 0.38
C THR A 105 -11.57 5.39 0.39
N VAL A 106 -12.61 5.91 -0.27
CA VAL A 106 -12.98 7.33 -0.17
C VAL A 106 -13.31 7.72 1.28
N GLU A 107 -13.87 6.80 2.06
CA GLU A 107 -14.07 6.99 3.50
C GLU A 107 -12.74 7.17 4.25
N ASP A 108 -11.76 6.28 4.00
CA ASP A 108 -10.42 6.37 4.59
C ASP A 108 -9.73 7.69 4.22
N PHE A 109 -9.88 8.11 2.95
CA PHE A 109 -9.39 9.38 2.46
C PHE A 109 -10.01 10.58 3.21
N CYS A 110 -11.34 10.61 3.34
CA CYS A 110 -12.04 11.66 4.08
C CYS A 110 -11.60 11.68 5.55
N GLY A 111 -11.50 10.53 6.20
CA GLY A 111 -11.07 10.40 7.58
C GLY A 111 -9.62 10.85 7.82
N LYS A 112 -8.74 10.73 6.80
CA LYS A 112 -7.36 11.20 6.83
C LYS A 112 -7.26 12.73 6.78
N ILE A 113 -8.16 13.38 6.04
CA ILE A 113 -8.26 14.85 5.98
C ILE A 113 -8.89 15.39 7.27
N HIS A 114 -10.14 14.99 7.54
CA HIS A 114 -10.87 15.41 8.73
C HIS A 114 -12.09 14.52 8.99
N LYS A 115 -12.30 14.08 10.25
CA LYS A 115 -13.38 13.15 10.61
C LYS A 115 -14.79 13.66 10.27
N SER A 116 -15.06 14.96 10.42
CA SER A 116 -16.38 15.54 10.12
C SER A 116 -16.73 15.57 8.62
N LEU A 117 -15.74 15.33 7.75
CA LEU A 117 -15.95 15.39 6.30
C LEU A 117 -16.86 14.26 5.81
N ILE A 118 -16.93 13.17 6.57
CA ILE A 118 -17.78 12.02 6.30
C ILE A 118 -19.27 12.39 6.51
N ASP A 119 -19.59 13.19 7.54
CA ASP A 119 -20.97 13.57 7.86
C ASP A 119 -21.58 14.48 6.76
N ASP A 120 -20.76 15.41 6.26
CA ASP A 120 -21.12 16.36 5.21
C ASP A 120 -20.99 15.79 3.79
N PHE A 121 -20.53 14.53 3.65
CA PHE A 121 -20.25 13.94 2.34
C PHE A 121 -21.53 13.73 1.51
N LYS A 122 -21.55 14.24 0.28
CA LYS A 122 -22.61 13.96 -0.69
C LYS A 122 -22.16 12.95 -1.74
N SER A 123 -21.01 13.22 -2.38
CA SER A 123 -20.42 12.37 -3.41
C SER A 123 -18.97 12.80 -3.66
N ALA A 124 -18.14 11.90 -4.18
CA ALA A 124 -16.82 12.26 -4.68
C ALA A 124 -16.79 12.16 -6.19
N LEU A 125 -16.05 13.06 -6.84
CA LEU A 125 -15.73 13.00 -8.26
C LEU A 125 -14.28 12.54 -8.39
N VAL A 126 -14.07 11.39 -9.03
CA VAL A 126 -12.74 10.78 -9.15
C VAL A 126 -12.31 10.75 -10.62
N TYR A 127 -11.02 11.00 -10.83
CA TYR A 127 -10.29 10.83 -12.09
C TYR A 127 -9.12 9.88 -11.81
N GLY A 128 -8.93 8.88 -12.66
CA GLY A 128 -7.81 7.96 -12.52
C GLY A 128 -8.17 6.55 -12.98
N LEU A 129 -7.38 5.58 -12.54
CA LEU A 129 -7.50 4.18 -12.94
C LEU A 129 -8.55 3.43 -12.13
N SER A 130 -8.94 3.93 -10.94
CA SER A 130 -9.96 3.28 -10.11
C SER A 130 -11.36 3.36 -10.70
N VAL A 131 -11.60 4.30 -11.62
CA VAL A 131 -12.90 4.55 -12.26
C VAL A 131 -12.86 4.15 -13.74
N LYS A 132 -13.99 3.65 -14.25
CA LYS A 132 -14.08 3.22 -15.66
C LYS A 132 -14.27 4.39 -16.63
N HIS A 133 -14.86 5.48 -16.14
CA HIS A 133 -15.12 6.69 -16.92
C HIS A 133 -14.51 7.90 -16.23
N GLN A 134 -13.95 8.81 -17.01
CA GLN A 134 -13.26 9.99 -16.48
C GLN A 134 -14.09 11.27 -16.74
N PRO A 135 -14.48 12.04 -15.70
CA PRO A 135 -14.61 11.64 -14.30
C PRO A 135 -15.86 10.80 -14.01
N GLN A 136 -15.88 10.13 -12.85
CA GLN A 136 -17.03 9.39 -12.36
C GLN A 136 -17.40 9.79 -10.93
N TYR A 137 -18.70 9.83 -10.64
CA TYR A 137 -19.22 10.00 -9.29
C TYR A 137 -19.14 8.68 -8.52
N VAL A 138 -18.55 8.74 -7.33
CA VAL A 138 -18.34 7.57 -6.47
C VAL A 138 -18.83 7.81 -5.04
N ALA A 139 -19.14 6.71 -4.35
CA ALA A 139 -19.56 6.69 -2.95
C ALA A 139 -18.36 6.48 -2.01
N LEU A 140 -18.61 6.56 -0.70
CA LEU A 140 -17.60 6.37 0.35
C LEU A 140 -16.88 5.01 0.29
N SER A 141 -17.59 3.95 -0.12
CA SER A 141 -17.06 2.59 -0.21
C SER A 141 -16.17 2.34 -1.43
N HIS A 142 -16.01 3.31 -2.33
CA HIS A 142 -15.17 3.17 -3.52
C HIS A 142 -13.70 3.05 -3.14
N LYS A 143 -12.99 2.08 -3.74
CA LYS A 143 -11.55 1.89 -3.53
C LYS A 143 -10.77 2.76 -4.50
N LEU A 144 -9.90 3.60 -3.96
CA LEU A 144 -8.99 4.45 -4.72
C LEU A 144 -7.75 3.66 -5.13
N GLN A 145 -7.13 4.10 -6.23
CA GLN A 145 -5.86 3.59 -6.75
C GLN A 145 -4.78 4.66 -6.73
N ASP A 146 -3.52 4.25 -6.87
CA ASP A 146 -2.40 5.19 -6.84
C ASP A 146 -2.54 6.22 -7.96
N GLU A 147 -2.24 7.47 -7.62
CA GLU A 147 -2.34 8.65 -8.48
C GLU A 147 -3.76 9.08 -8.87
N ASP A 148 -4.81 8.54 -8.20
CA ASP A 148 -6.17 9.05 -8.37
C ASP A 148 -6.27 10.52 -7.93
N VAL A 149 -7.06 11.29 -8.68
CA VAL A 149 -7.40 12.68 -8.37
C VAL A 149 -8.85 12.75 -7.91
N ILE A 150 -9.10 13.34 -6.74
CA ILE A 150 -10.42 13.37 -6.11
C ILE A 150 -10.89 14.79 -5.78
N THR A 151 -12.17 15.03 -6.05
CA THR A 151 -12.90 16.22 -5.60
C THR A 151 -14.07 15.79 -4.71
N ILE A 152 -14.06 16.21 -3.46
CA ILE A 152 -15.16 15.94 -2.53
C ILE A 152 -16.27 16.98 -2.72
N LEU A 153 -17.51 16.51 -2.84
CA LEU A 153 -18.70 17.35 -2.86
C LEU A 153 -19.44 17.18 -1.53
N LYS A 154 -19.66 18.32 -0.86
CA LYS A 154 -20.45 18.39 0.37
C LYS A 154 -21.94 18.51 0.06
N LYS A 155 -22.78 18.15 1.04
CA LYS A 155 -24.24 18.31 0.99
C LYS A 155 -24.65 19.76 0.82
#